data_AF-A0A947UN77-F1
#
_entry.id   AF-A0A947UN77-F1
#
_cell.length_a   1.000
_cell.length_b   1.000
_cell.length_c   1.000
_cell.angle_alpha   90.00
_cell.angle_beta   90.00
_cell.angle_gamma   90.00
#
_symmetry.space_group_name_H-M   'P 1'
#
loop_
_entity.id
_entity.type
_entity.pdbx_description
1 polymer ?
#
loop_
_entity_poly.entity_id
_entity_poly.type
_entity_poly.pdbx_seq_one_letter_code
_entity_poly.pdbx_strand_id
1 'polypeptide(L)'
;HAGHHLKLQRSAKKLLIVITDGEPADIDVRDPQYLRHDTKKAVEEVARNGVTTYCMSLDPRADNYVSRIFGQKNYMVVDHVERLPEKLPLLYAGLTR
;
A
#
# COMPACT_ATOMS: atom_id res chain seq x y z
N HIS A 1 -0.26 -7.28 -10.54
CA HIS A 1 -0.75 -6.65 -11.79
C HIS A 1 -0.39 -5.16 -11.91
N ALA A 2 -0.86 -4.29 -11.02
CA ALA A 2 -0.61 -2.83 -11.11
C ALA A 2 0.88 -2.43 -11.20
N GLY A 3 1.74 -3.05 -10.39
CA GLY A 3 3.19 -2.79 -10.44
C GLY A 3 3.84 -3.13 -11.80
N HIS A 4 3.32 -4.15 -12.49
CA HIS A 4 3.79 -4.49 -13.84
C HIS A 4 3.44 -3.39 -14.84
N HIS A 5 2.21 -2.88 -14.82
CA HIS A 5 1.80 -1.77 -15.69
C HIS A 5 2.57 -0.48 -15.43
N LEU A 6 2.79 -0.15 -14.15
CA LEU A 6 3.59 1.01 -13.75
C LEU A 6 5.05 0.88 -14.19
N LYS A 7 5.61 -0.35 -14.15
CA LYS A 7 6.97 -0.62 -14.66
C LYS A 7 7.11 -0.21 -16.12
N LEU A 8 6.10 -0.45 -16.95
CA LEU A 8 6.12 -0.13 -18.39
C LEU A 8 5.99 1.38 -18.69
N GLN A 9 5.53 2.20 -17.74
CA GLN A 9 5.36 3.63 -17.95
C GLN A 9 6.71 4.38 -17.95
N ARG A 10 6.87 5.33 -18.87
CA ARG A 10 8.00 6.28 -18.88
C ARG A 10 7.64 7.49 -18.01
N SER A 11 7.83 7.36 -16.70
CA SER A 11 7.67 8.45 -15.74
C SER A 11 8.85 8.46 -14.76
N ALA A 12 9.29 9.67 -14.38
CA ALA A 12 10.33 9.86 -13.37
C ALA A 12 9.87 9.42 -11.97
N LYS A 13 8.56 9.54 -11.67
CA LYS A 13 7.95 9.07 -10.43
C LYS A 13 6.79 8.15 -10.75
N LYS A 14 6.81 6.96 -10.13
CA LYS A 14 5.74 5.96 -10.25
C LYS A 14 5.19 5.71 -8.85
N LEU A 15 3.89 5.90 -8.70
CA LEU A 15 3.21 5.79 -7.41
C LEU A 15 2.06 4.80 -7.52
N LEU A 16 1.96 3.89 -6.56
CA LEU A 16 0.84 2.99 -6.35
C LEU A 16 0.24 3.29 -4.98
N ILE A 17 -0.98 3.84 -4.96
CA ILE A 17 -1.74 4.02 -3.73
C ILE A 17 -2.72 2.86 -3.62
N VAL A 18 -2.66 2.13 -2.52
CA VAL A 18 -3.55 1.01 -2.20
C VAL A 18 -4.53 1.48 -1.15
N ILE A 19 -5.83 1.45 -1.44
CA ILE A 19 -6.90 1.74 -0.47
C ILE A 19 -7.56 0.41 -0.14
N THR A 20 -7.54 0.01 1.13
CA THR A 20 -7.96 -1.32 1.56
C THR A 20 -8.35 -1.31 3.04
N ASP A 21 -9.03 -2.34 3.53
CA ASP A 21 -9.08 -2.62 4.98
C ASP A 21 -7.69 -3.01 5.50
N GLY A 22 -6.81 -3.52 4.66
CA GLY A 22 -5.40 -3.77 4.95
C GLY A 22 -5.07 -5.25 5.11
N GLU A 23 -6.07 -6.10 5.33
CA GLU A 23 -5.85 -7.51 5.62
C GLU A 23 -5.52 -8.30 4.35
N PRO A 24 -4.34 -8.93 4.27
CA PRO A 24 -4.01 -9.82 3.17
C PRO A 24 -4.89 -11.08 3.19
N ALA A 25 -5.32 -11.55 2.01
CA ALA A 25 -6.15 -12.74 1.88
C ALA A 25 -5.77 -13.57 0.64
N ASP A 26 -5.95 -14.88 0.75
CA ASP A 26 -5.80 -15.87 -0.32
C ASP A 26 -6.89 -16.95 -0.18
N ILE A 27 -7.26 -17.62 -1.27
CA ILE A 27 -8.26 -18.69 -1.29
C ILE A 27 -7.77 -19.98 -0.64
N ASP A 28 -6.48 -20.29 -0.79
CA ASP A 28 -5.91 -21.59 -0.43
C ASP A 28 -5.03 -21.52 0.83
N VAL A 29 -4.67 -20.31 1.26
CA VAL A 29 -3.84 -20.09 2.44
C VAL A 29 -4.58 -19.24 3.47
N ARG A 30 -4.65 -19.76 4.70
CA ARG A 30 -5.31 -19.07 5.83
C ARG A 30 -4.36 -18.58 6.92
N ASP A 31 -3.07 -18.89 6.82
CA ASP A 31 -2.09 -18.43 7.81
C ASP A 31 -1.86 -16.91 7.66
N PRO A 32 -2.26 -16.09 8.65
CA PRO A 32 -2.14 -14.64 8.55
C PRO A 32 -0.69 -14.17 8.46
N GLN A 33 0.27 -14.90 9.04
CA GLN A 33 1.68 -14.53 8.94
C GLN A 33 2.19 -14.78 7.53
N TYR A 34 1.86 -15.93 6.94
CA TYR A 34 2.23 -16.22 5.56
C TYR A 34 1.71 -15.14 4.61
N LEU A 35 0.42 -14.81 4.70
CA LEU A 35 -0.23 -13.82 3.83
C LEU A 35 0.42 -12.42 3.96
N ARG A 36 0.80 -12.03 5.18
CA ARG A 36 1.54 -10.76 5.41
C ARG A 36 2.94 -10.79 4.81
N HIS A 37 3.66 -11.90 4.91
CA HIS A 37 5.00 -12.01 4.33
C HIS A 37 4.94 -12.01 2.81
N ASP A 38 3.97 -12.71 2.23
CA ASP A 38 3.76 -12.74 0.78
C ASP A 38 3.41 -11.36 0.24
N THR A 39 2.48 -10.66 0.88
CA THR A 39 2.13 -9.27 0.51
C THR A 39 3.34 -8.35 0.63
N LYS A 40 4.14 -8.49 1.70
CA LYS A 40 5.39 -7.72 1.85
C LYS A 40 6.35 -7.98 0.70
N LYS A 41 6.52 -9.24 0.28
CA LYS A 41 7.37 -9.60 -0.87
C LYS A 41 6.89 -8.92 -2.15
N ALA A 42 5.57 -8.91 -2.39
CA ALA A 42 5.00 -8.20 -3.53
C ALA A 42 5.30 -6.68 -3.48
N VAL A 43 5.19 -6.05 -2.30
CA VAL A 43 5.54 -4.62 -2.14
C VAL A 43 7.03 -4.36 -2.38
N GLU A 44 7.91 -5.21 -1.86
CA GLU A 44 9.37 -5.13 -2.09
C GLU A 44 9.71 -5.27 -3.59
N GLU A 45 9.04 -6.18 -4.30
CA GLU A 45 9.19 -6.36 -5.74
C GLU A 45 8.79 -5.13 -6.54
N VAL A 46 7.66 -4.53 -6.20
CA VAL A 46 7.18 -3.30 -6.83
C VAL A 46 8.16 -2.15 -6.57
N ALA A 47 8.65 -2.03 -5.33
CA ALA A 47 9.66 -1.04 -4.95
C ALA A 47 10.97 -1.19 -5.74
N ARG A 48 11.47 -2.42 -5.94
CA ARG A 48 12.65 -2.69 -6.77
C ARG A 48 12.51 -2.23 -8.23
N ASN A 49 11.28 -2.07 -8.73
CA ASN A 49 11.02 -1.53 -10.06
C ASN A 49 10.85 0.01 -10.08
N GLY A 50 11.25 0.70 -9.01
CA GLY A 50 11.17 2.16 -8.90
C GLY A 50 9.76 2.69 -8.69
N VAL A 51 8.84 1.83 -8.23
CA VAL A 51 7.46 2.21 -7.92
C VAL A 51 7.33 2.38 -6.41
N THR A 52 6.98 3.59 -5.99
CA THR A 52 6.63 3.86 -4.59
C THR A 52 5.24 3.31 -4.32
N THR A 53 5.09 2.51 -3.27
CA THR A 53 3.79 1.98 -2.85
C THR A 53 3.39 2.62 -1.53
N TYR A 54 2.15 3.08 -1.42
CA TYR A 54 1.61 3.67 -0.20
C TYR A 54 0.25 3.05 0.13
N CYS A 55 0.02 2.66 1.38
CA CYS A 55 -1.23 2.06 1.82
C CYS A 55 -2.10 3.05 2.62
N MET A 56 -3.37 3.19 2.25
CA MET A 56 -4.40 3.83 3.04
C MET A 56 -5.31 2.73 3.58
N SER A 57 -5.14 2.38 4.85
CA SER A 57 -5.95 1.36 5.51
C SER A 57 -7.17 1.99 6.17
N LEU A 58 -8.31 1.31 6.08
CA LEU A 58 -9.56 1.66 6.77
C LEU A 58 -9.75 0.90 8.09
N ASP A 59 -8.82 0.02 8.45
CA ASP A 59 -8.85 -0.75 9.70
C ASP A 59 -8.08 0.00 10.80
N PRO A 60 -8.74 0.40 11.90
CA PRO A 60 -8.08 1.07 13.04
C PRO A 60 -6.96 0.25 13.70
N ARG A 61 -6.90 -1.07 13.46
CA ARG A 61 -5.91 -1.99 14.03
C ARG A 61 -4.75 -2.28 13.08
N ALA A 62 -4.77 -1.67 11.90
CA ALA A 62 -3.87 -2.01 10.80
C ALA A 62 -2.41 -1.64 11.04
N ASP A 63 -2.15 -0.65 11.90
CA ASP A 63 -0.81 -0.19 12.29
C ASP A 63 0.16 -1.35 12.55
N ASN A 64 -0.32 -2.39 13.24
CA ASN A 64 0.48 -3.53 13.69
C ASN A 64 1.08 -4.36 12.55
N TYR A 65 0.39 -4.45 11.40
CA TYR A 65 0.82 -5.30 10.29
C TYR A 65 1.11 -4.53 9.01
N VAL A 66 0.36 -3.45 8.71
CA VAL A 66 0.56 -2.64 7.49
C VAL A 66 1.95 -2.01 7.48
N SER A 67 2.42 -1.55 8.63
CA SER A 67 3.77 -1.00 8.78
C SER A 67 4.88 -2.00 8.42
N ARG A 68 4.64 -3.31 8.60
CA ARG A 68 5.58 -4.38 8.23
C ARG A 68 5.54 -4.71 6.74
N ILE A 69 4.41 -4.47 6.08
CA ILE A 69 4.19 -4.74 4.65
C ILE A 69 4.71 -3.57 3.81
N PHE A 70 4.29 -2.34 4.12
CA PHE A 70 4.58 -1.16 3.31
C PHE A 70 5.78 -0.35 3.83
N GLY A 71 6.13 -0.51 5.11
CA GLY A 71 7.15 0.27 5.80
C GLY A 71 6.55 1.42 6.61
N GLN A 72 7.22 1.82 7.69
CA GLN A 72 6.71 2.77 8.69
C GLN A 72 6.30 4.14 8.14
N LYS A 73 6.82 4.56 6.98
CA LYS A 73 6.54 5.87 6.37
C LYS A 73 5.58 5.81 5.17
N ASN A 74 5.14 4.61 4.80
CA ASN A 74 4.43 4.38 3.55
C ASN A 74 2.99 3.92 3.78
N TYR A 75 2.37 4.36 4.88
CA TYR A 75 0.98 4.07 5.14
C TYR A 75 0.30 5.13 6.00
N MET A 76 -1.03 5.15 5.93
CA MET A 76 -1.92 5.95 6.76
C MET A 76 -3.13 5.09 7.14
N VAL A 77 -3.51 5.12 8.42
CA VAL A 77 -4.79 4.58 8.88
C VAL A 77 -5.82 5.70 8.84
N VAL A 78 -6.93 5.46 8.16
CA VAL A 78 -8.06 6.36 8.06
C VAL A 78 -9.17 5.78 8.92
N ASP A 79 -9.42 6.48 10.02
CA ASP A 79 -10.42 6.15 11.03
C ASP A 79 -11.87 6.25 10.53
N HIS A 80 -12.13 7.11 9.54
CA HIS A 80 -13.45 7.38 8.97
C HIS A 80 -13.36 7.54 7.45
N VAL A 81 -14.09 6.71 6.70
CA VAL A 81 -14.05 6.68 5.22
C VAL A 81 -14.42 8.03 4.61
N GLU A 82 -15.27 8.79 5.28
CA GLU A 82 -15.71 10.13 4.90
C GLU A 82 -14.56 11.13 4.78
N ARG A 83 -13.42 10.84 5.43
CA ARG A 83 -12.20 11.67 5.39
C ARG A 83 -11.32 11.38 4.17
N LEU A 84 -11.55 10.28 3.44
CA LEU A 84 -10.75 9.92 2.26
C LEU A 84 -10.64 11.05 1.22
N PRO A 85 -11.74 11.75 0.85
CA PRO A 85 -11.66 12.84 -0.14
C PRO A 85 -10.76 13.99 0.29
N GLU A 86 -10.63 14.24 1.60
CA GLU A 86 -9.75 15.28 2.14
C GLU A 86 -8.29 14.79 2.27
N LYS A 87 -8.08 13.54 2.66
CA LYS A 87 -6.75 12.96 2.91
C LYS A 87 -6.00 12.60 1.63
N LEU A 88 -6.69 12.08 0.62
CA LEU A 88 -6.07 11.56 -0.59
C LEU A 88 -5.32 12.64 -1.39
N PRO A 89 -5.86 13.87 -1.60
CA PRO A 89 -5.13 14.94 -2.28
C PRO A 89 -3.88 15.40 -1.51
N LEU A 90 -3.98 15.50 -0.18
CA LEU A 90 -2.85 15.88 0.68
C LEU A 90 -1.72 14.84 0.61
N LEU A 91 -2.09 13.56 0.64
CA LEU A 91 -1.15 12.46 0.46
C LEU A 91 -0.46 12.54 -0.91
N TYR A 92 -1.25 12.65 -1.97
CA TYR A 92 -0.72 12.72 -3.34
C TYR A 92 0.23 13.90 -3.53
N ALA A 93 -0.13 15.08 -3.01
CA ALA A 93 0.73 16.27 -3.05
C ALA A 93 2.04 16.07 -2.28
N GLY A 94 2.00 15.37 -1.14
CA GLY A 94 3.21 15.04 -0.37
C GLY A 94 4.14 14.06 -1.08
N LEU A 95 3.57 13.10 -1.83
CA LEU A 95 4.32 12.05 -2.53
C LEU A 95 4.86 12.46 -3.91
N THR A 96 4.32 13.54 -4.50
CA THR A 96 4.70 13.99 -5.84
C THR A 96 5.64 15.21 -5.87
N ARG A 97 5.91 15.84 -4.72
CA ARG A 97 6.98 16.85 -4.54
C ARG A 97 8.33 16.29 -4.95
#